data_AF-S2KSG0-F1
#
_entry.id   AF-S2KSG0-F1
#
_cell.length_a   1.000
_cell.length_b   1.000
_cell.length_c   1.000
_cell.angle_alpha   90.00
_cell.angle_beta   90.00
_cell.angle_gamma   90.00
#
_symmetry.space_group_name_H-M   'P 1'
#
loop_
_entity.id
_entity.type
_entity.pdbx_description
1 polymer ?
#
loop_
_entity_poly.entity_id
_entity_poly.type
_entity_poly.pdbx_seq_one_letter_code
_entity_poly.pdbx_strand_id
1 'polypeptide(L)'
;MKEASIVEIERKAIALIDRFRKEAGLSEAKLGELAFPEAKNYRQKINSLRNARGSGNEPLRLRLGDFCAICHALGKNPAQELLLLWGEADKENS
;
A
#
# COMPACT_ATOMS: atom_id res chain seq x y z
N MET A 1 8.77 0.13 -20.04
CA MET A 1 8.24 -0.53 -18.82
C MET A 1 7.00 -1.30 -19.22
N LYS A 2 6.93 -2.62 -19.04
CA LYS A 2 5.68 -3.36 -19.34
C LYS A 2 4.69 -3.09 -18.22
N GLU A 3 3.43 -2.77 -18.53
CA GLU A 3 2.40 -2.47 -17.52
C GLU A 3 2.25 -3.57 -16.46
N ALA A 4 2.49 -4.83 -16.82
CA ALA A 4 2.52 -5.97 -15.90
C ALA A 4 3.45 -5.75 -14.69
N SER A 5 4.61 -5.12 -14.90
CA SER A 5 5.57 -4.84 -13.81
C SER A 5 5.05 -3.84 -12.78
N ILE A 6 4.25 -2.86 -13.21
CA ILE A 6 3.73 -1.81 -12.34
C ILE A 6 2.64 -2.36 -11.42
N VAL A 7 1.73 -3.18 -11.97
CA VAL A 7 0.65 -3.82 -11.19
C VAL A 7 1.23 -4.76 -10.15
N GLU A 8 2.30 -5.48 -10.49
CA GLU A 8 2.98 -6.37 -9.55
C GLU A 8 3.62 -5.60 -8.38
N ILE A 9 4.33 -4.51 -8.67
CA ILE A 9 4.92 -3.64 -7.65
C ILE A 9 3.84 -3.08 -6.71
N GLU A 10 2.68 -2.67 -7.24
CA GLU A 10 1.57 -2.20 -6.40
C GLU A 10 1.04 -3.30 -5.47
N ARG A 11 0.90 -4.54 -5.96
CA ARG A 11 0.48 -5.67 -5.11
C ARG A 11 1.50 -5.96 -4.03
N LYS A 12 2.80 -5.97 -4.37
CA LYS A 12 3.88 -6.15 -3.39
C LYS A 12 3.90 -5.02 -2.36
N ALA A 13 3.65 -3.77 -2.77
CA ALA A 13 3.55 -2.62 -1.86
C ALA A 13 2.37 -2.74 -0.88
N ILE A 14 1.19 -3.20 -1.35
CA ILE A 14 0.03 -3.45 -0.48
C ILE A 14 0.34 -4.58 0.53
N ALA A 15 0.96 -5.67 0.06
CA ALA A 15 1.36 -6.78 0.92
C ALA A 15 2.39 -6.34 1.99
N LEU A 16 3.32 -5.46 1.62
CA LEU A 16 4.30 -4.89 2.53
C LEU A 16 3.63 -4.03 3.62
N ILE A 17 2.70 -3.16 3.24
CA ILE A 17 1.89 -2.39 4.20
C ILE A 17 1.18 -3.33 5.18
N ASP A 18 0.63 -4.43 4.69
CA ASP A 18 -0.07 -5.40 5.53
C ASP A 18 0.84 -6.10 6.53
N ARG A 19 2.04 -6.45 6.09
CA ARG A 19 3.08 -6.99 6.95
C ARG A 19 3.44 -6.01 8.06
N PHE A 20 3.80 -4.77 7.71
CA PHE A 20 4.15 -3.73 8.69
C PHE A 20 3.03 -3.44 9.68
N ARG A 21 1.78 -3.38 9.21
CA ARG A 21 0.61 -3.21 10.08
C ARG A 21 0.51 -4.33 11.12
N LYS A 22 0.68 -5.59 10.69
CA LYS A 22 0.63 -6.76 11.57
C LYS A 22 1.79 -6.75 12.57
N GLU A 23 3.01 -6.43 12.11
CA GLU A 23 4.20 -6.28 12.97
C GLU A 23 4.01 -5.17 14.02
N ALA A 24 3.33 -4.07 13.66
CA ALA A 24 3.00 -2.99 14.58
C ALA A 24 1.78 -3.30 15.49
N GLY A 25 1.14 -4.47 15.36
CA GLY A 25 -0.04 -4.83 16.15
C GLY A 25 -1.27 -3.95 15.89
N LEU A 26 -1.32 -3.25 14.75
CA LEU A 26 -2.37 -2.27 14.47
C LEU A 26 -3.59 -2.92 13.79
N SER A 27 -4.79 -2.51 14.20
CA SER A 27 -5.99 -2.76 13.40
C SER A 27 -5.98 -1.90 12.13
N GLU A 28 -6.72 -2.32 11.11
CA GLU A 28 -6.86 -1.52 9.87
C GLU A 28 -7.49 -0.15 10.14
N ALA A 29 -8.44 -0.09 11.06
CA ALA A 29 -9.07 1.16 11.47
C ALA A 29 -8.04 2.11 12.11
N LYS A 30 -7.18 1.58 13.00
CA LYS A 30 -6.16 2.39 13.66
C LYS A 30 -5.08 2.86 12.69
N LEU A 31 -4.68 2.00 11.75
CA LEU A 31 -3.76 2.41 10.69
C LEU A 31 -4.37 3.53 9.83
N GLY A 32 -5.64 3.41 9.44
CA GLY A 32 -6.33 4.44 8.68
C GLY A 32 -6.38 5.78 9.42
N GLU A 33 -6.67 5.76 10.72
CA GLU A 33 -6.69 6.96 11.57
C GLU A 33 -5.31 7.64 11.62
N LEU A 34 -4.23 6.86 11.78
CA LEU A 34 -2.87 7.39 11.83
C LEU A 34 -2.40 7.93 10.47
N ALA A 35 -2.70 7.24 9.38
CA ALA A 35 -2.28 7.61 8.04
C ALA A 35 -3.10 8.77 7.46
N PHE A 36 -4.36 8.89 7.84
CA PHE A 36 -5.29 9.87 7.27
C PHE A 36 -6.17 10.52 8.36
N PRO A 37 -5.58 11.28 9.31
CA PRO A 37 -6.30 11.85 10.45
C PRO A 37 -7.43 12.81 10.02
N GLU A 38 -7.22 13.55 8.93
CA GLU A 38 -8.19 14.51 8.38
C GLU A 38 -9.29 13.86 7.52
N ALA A 39 -9.23 12.55 7.26
CA ALA A 39 -10.19 11.88 6.41
C ALA A 39 -11.48 11.53 7.16
N LYS A 40 -12.62 12.06 6.70
CA LYS A 40 -13.95 11.72 7.25
C LYS A 40 -14.25 10.22 7.31
N ASN A 41 -13.67 9.42 6.40
CA ASN A 41 -13.87 7.96 6.31
C ASN A 41 -12.55 7.21 6.07
N TYR A 42 -11.59 7.31 7.00
CA TYR A 42 -10.29 6.63 6.94
C TYR A 42 -10.38 5.11 6.69
N ARG A 43 -11.39 4.44 7.26
CA ARG A 43 -11.62 3.00 7.09
C ARG A 43 -11.99 2.64 5.65
N GLN A 44 -12.77 3.50 4.98
CA GLN A 44 -13.14 3.30 3.59
C GLN A 44 -11.93 3.44 2.66
N LYS A 45 -11.01 4.36 2.98
CA LYS A 45 -9.79 4.60 2.20
C LYS A 45 -8.84 3.40 2.24
N ILE A 46 -8.59 2.84 3.43
CA ILE A 46 -7.81 1.59 3.58
C ILE A 46 -8.51 0.42 2.89
N ASN A 47 -9.82 0.26 3.08
CA ASN A 47 -10.57 -0.83 2.46
C ASN A 47 -10.61 -0.75 0.93
N SER A 48 -10.66 0.46 0.35
CA SER A 48 -10.72 0.64 -1.10
C SER A 48 -9.41 0.33 -1.82
N LEU A 49 -8.28 0.35 -1.09
CA LEU A 49 -6.97 -0.08 -1.59
C LEU A 49 -6.84 -1.61 -1.63
N ARG A 50 -7.65 -2.32 -0.84
CA ARG A 50 -7.53 -3.78 -0.62
C ARG A 50 -8.59 -4.58 -1.35
N ASN A 51 -9.83 -4.10 -1.30
CA ASN A 51 -10.98 -4.80 -1.81
C ASN A 51 -11.38 -4.20 -3.16
N ALA A 52 -11.56 -5.06 -4.14
CA ALA A 52 -12.14 -4.70 -5.43
C ALA A 52 -13.48 -3.99 -5.24
N ARG A 53 -13.69 -2.88 -5.95
CA ARG A 53 -14.98 -2.17 -5.98
C ARG A 53 -15.33 -1.75 -7.40
N GLY A 54 -16.55 -2.07 -7.84
CA GLY A 54 -17.09 -1.71 -9.14
C GLY A 54 -17.11 -2.87 -10.15
N SER A 55 -17.70 -2.64 -11.33
CA SER A 55 -17.99 -3.71 -12.33
C SER A 55 -16.77 -4.33 -13.00
N GLY A 56 -15.55 -3.89 -12.65
CA GLY A 56 -14.28 -4.46 -13.13
C GLY A 56 -13.59 -5.41 -12.15
N ASN A 57 -14.09 -5.54 -10.92
CA ASN A 57 -13.55 -6.43 -9.88
C ASN A 57 -12.04 -6.22 -9.55
N GLU A 58 -11.51 -5.01 -9.77
CA GLU A 58 -10.14 -4.64 -9.42
C GLU A 58 -10.09 -3.68 -8.21
N PRO A 59 -9.10 -3.81 -7.30
CA PRO A 59 -8.86 -2.82 -6.25
C PRO A 59 -8.49 -1.45 -6.84
N LEU A 60 -8.72 -0.35 -6.11
CA LEU A 60 -8.19 0.94 -6.54
C LEU A 60 -6.65 0.91 -6.55
N ARG A 61 -6.07 1.52 -7.59
CA ARG A 61 -4.62 1.75 -7.70
C ARG A 61 -4.10 2.43 -6.44
N LEU A 62 -2.99 1.91 -5.91
CA LEU A 62 -2.30 2.50 -4.77
C LEU A 62 -1.63 3.80 -5.20
N ARG A 63 -2.20 4.94 -4.81
CA ARG A 63 -1.59 6.24 -5.09
C ARG A 63 -0.31 6.40 -4.28
N LEU A 64 0.72 6.97 -4.90
CA LEU A 64 2.01 7.22 -4.24
C LEU A 64 1.85 8.02 -2.94
N GLY A 65 1.00 9.06 -2.93
CA GLY A 65 0.73 9.85 -1.72
C GLY A 65 0.10 9.04 -0.59
N ASP A 66 -0.77 8.08 -0.91
CA ASP A 66 -1.39 7.19 0.08
C ASP A 66 -0.37 6.19 0.62
N PHE A 67 0.48 5.64 -0.23
CA PHE A 67 1.59 4.79 0.18
C PHE A 67 2.53 5.53 1.14
N CYS A 68 2.97 6.75 0.79
CA CYS A 68 3.83 7.56 1.65
C CYS A 68 3.19 7.85 3.01
N ALA A 69 1.92 8.26 3.03
CA ALA A 69 1.20 8.54 4.27
C ALA A 69 1.13 7.30 5.19
N ILE A 70 0.84 6.13 4.61
CA ILE A 70 0.78 4.86 5.34
C ILE A 70 2.16 4.44 5.86
N CYS A 71 3.22 4.56 5.05
CA CYS A 71 4.59 4.29 5.48
C CYS A 71 5.00 5.19 6.66
N HIS A 72 4.72 6.49 6.58
CA HIS A 72 5.01 7.42 7.68
C HIS A 72 4.24 7.08 8.95
N ALA A 73 2.95 6.72 8.85
CA ALA A 73 2.15 6.27 9.99
C ALA A 73 2.70 4.98 10.64
N LEU A 74 3.43 4.16 9.89
CA LEU A 74 4.09 2.94 10.35
C LEU A 74 5.56 3.16 10.74
N GLY A 75 6.05 4.41 10.71
CA GLY A 75 7.46 4.73 11.01
C GLY A 75 8.46 4.24 9.96
N LYS A 76 8.02 4.03 8.73
CA LYS A 76 8.82 3.53 7.60
C LYS A 76 9.20 4.65 6.63
N ASN A 77 10.32 4.49 5.94
CA ASN A 77 10.75 5.41 4.89
C ASN A 77 10.21 4.94 3.53
N PRO A 78 9.21 5.62 2.94
CA PRO A 78 8.57 5.14 1.72
C PRO A 78 9.52 5.00 0.52
N ALA A 79 10.52 5.86 0.39
CA ALA A 79 11.48 5.77 -0.71
C ALA A 79 12.37 4.53 -0.59
N GLN A 80 12.82 4.21 0.62
CA GLN A 80 13.60 3.01 0.89
C GLN A 80 12.77 1.74 0.63
N GLU A 81 11.52 1.70 1.10
CA GLU A 81 10.66 0.54 0.88
C GLU A 81 10.35 0.32 -0.61
N LEU A 82 10.10 1.39 -1.38
CA LEU A 82 9.90 1.27 -2.83
C LEU A 82 11.16 0.78 -3.55
N LEU A 83 12.34 1.23 -3.13
CA LEU A 83 13.61 0.76 -3.71
C LEU A 83 13.82 -0.74 -3.49
N LEU A 84 13.50 -1.24 -2.28
CA LEU A 84 13.58 -2.67 -1.98
C LEU A 84 12.60 -3.49 -2.82
N LEU A 85 11.35 -3.05 -2.90
CA LEU A 85 10.32 -3.68 -3.75
C LEU A 85 10.73 -3.72 -5.22
N TRP A 86 11.33 -2.64 -5.72
CA TRP A 86 11.85 -2.57 -7.08
C TRP A 86 13.00 -3.55 -7.29
N GLY A 87 13.98 -3.58 -6.39
CA GLY A 87 15.13 -4.49 -6.48
C GLY A 87 14.75 -5.97 -6.43
N GLU A 88 13.67 -6.32 -5.73
CA GLU A 88 13.11 -7.68 -5.75
C GLU A 88 12.45 -8.00 -7.09
N ALA A 89 11.62 -7.09 -7.61
CA ALA A 89 10.96 -7.27 -8.90
C ALA A 89 11.95 -7.37 -10.08
N ASP A 90 13.05 -6.60 -10.04
CA ASP A 90 14.07 -6.62 -11.09
C ASP A 90 14.84 -7.94 -11.13
N LYS A 91 15.13 -8.53 -9.96
CA LYS A 91 15.76 -9.85 -9.83
C LYS A 91 14.89 -10.99 -10.30
N GLU A 92 13.58 -10.92 -10.09
CA GLU A 92 12.63 -11.94 -10.56
C GLU A 92 12.44 -11.92 -12.09
N ASN A 93 12.80 -10.82 -12.74
CA ASN A 93 12.67 -10.63 -14.19
C ASN A 93 14.01 -10.73 -14.95
N SER A 94 15.12 -11.02 -14.25
CA SER A 94 16.48 -11.21 -14.81
C SER A 94 16.82 -12.70 -14.94
#